data_AF-A0AAW8F5M6-F1
#
_entry.id   AF-A0AAW8F5M6-F1
#
_cell.length_a   1.000
_cell.length_b   1.000
_cell.length_c   1.000
_cell.angle_alpha   90.00
_cell.angle_beta   90.00
_cell.angle_gamma   90.00
#
_symmetry.space_group_name_H-M   'P 1'
#
loop_
_entity.id
_entity.type
_entity.pdbx_description
1 polymer ?
#
loop_
_entity_poly.entity_id
_entity_poly.type
_entity_poly.pdbx_seq_one_letter_code
_entity_poly.pdbx_strand_id
1 'polypeptide(L)'
;MNRDAYVAANPARAADLEADTTHVVIDGSSRLAAAREAQLTTIKIMVSDDQGTTSEELLESALVANIHRQDLEELDEARALQRLLAIHGSQTALAKRLQRSQGWVSQRLALLNLTPDLWPASVRNPSTCCAPSATNRLRNRRRPLKNSRRSEPARKPRSGSAVTGSRRTRVPLQRRTHLPSITA
;
A
#
# COMPACT_ATOMS: atom_id res chain seq x y z
N MET A 1 10.68 7.00 -20.56
CA MET A 1 10.87 6.45 -21.91
C MET A 1 11.10 7.60 -22.88
N ASN A 2 11.89 7.39 -23.92
CA ASN A 2 12.03 8.35 -25.02
C ASN A 2 10.69 8.52 -25.76
N ARG A 3 10.42 9.73 -26.26
CA ARG A 3 9.17 10.00 -27.00
C ARG A 3 9.00 9.09 -28.21
N ASP A 4 10.06 8.88 -28.99
CA ASP A 4 9.99 8.09 -30.21
C ASP A 4 9.64 6.63 -29.92
N ALA A 5 10.25 6.04 -28.88
CA ALA A 5 9.94 4.69 -28.42
C ALA A 5 8.48 4.59 -27.93
N TYR A 6 8.00 5.59 -27.19
CA TYR A 6 6.62 5.62 -26.73
C TYR A 6 5.61 5.70 -27.88
N VAL A 7 5.86 6.58 -28.86
CA VAL A 7 5.00 6.75 -30.04
C VAL A 7 4.98 5.49 -30.90
N ALA A 8 6.13 4.81 -31.05
CA ALA A 8 6.19 3.52 -31.74
C ALA A 8 5.30 2.45 -31.07
N ALA A 9 5.29 2.41 -29.73
CA ALA A 9 4.47 1.47 -28.95
C ALA A 9 2.98 1.88 -28.84
N ASN A 10 2.67 3.17 -28.95
CA ASN A 10 1.34 3.76 -28.72
C ASN A 10 1.00 4.82 -29.78
N PRO A 11 0.84 4.46 -31.07
CA PRO A 11 0.65 5.43 -32.14
C PRO A 11 -0.63 6.26 -31.97
N ALA A 12 -1.70 5.67 -31.40
CA ALA A 12 -2.96 6.37 -31.14
C ALA A 12 -2.83 7.53 -30.13
N ARG A 13 -1.82 7.50 -29.25
CA ARG A 13 -1.62 8.50 -28.19
C ARG A 13 -0.59 9.57 -28.57
N ALA A 14 -0.04 9.51 -29.77
CA ALA A 14 0.93 10.49 -30.26
C ALA A 14 0.34 11.91 -30.31
N ALA A 15 -0.96 12.04 -30.56
CA ALA A 15 -1.67 13.31 -30.59
C ALA A 15 -1.84 13.96 -29.20
N ASP A 16 -1.74 13.17 -28.13
CA ASP A 16 -1.87 13.66 -26.75
C ASP A 16 -0.57 14.30 -26.24
N LEU A 17 0.55 14.13 -26.96
CA LEU A 17 1.86 14.62 -26.56
C LEU A 17 2.13 16.03 -27.11
N GLU A 18 2.65 16.90 -26.26
CA GLU A 18 3.08 18.25 -26.67
C GLU A 18 4.25 18.16 -27.65
N ALA A 19 4.31 19.09 -28.60
CA ALA A 19 5.28 19.08 -29.70
C ALA A 19 6.75 19.11 -29.22
N ASP A 20 7.03 19.71 -28.06
CA ASP A 20 8.39 19.84 -27.48
C ASP A 20 8.71 18.75 -26.43
N THR A 21 7.86 17.72 -26.31
CA THR A 21 8.10 16.64 -25.34
C THR A 21 9.30 15.80 -25.76
N THR A 22 10.36 15.76 -24.96
CA THR A 22 11.50 14.86 -25.20
C THR A 22 11.30 13.47 -24.57
N HIS A 23 10.71 13.42 -23.38
CA HIS A 23 10.55 12.20 -22.60
C HIS A 23 9.10 12.02 -22.14
N VAL A 24 8.63 10.79 -22.15
CA VAL A 24 7.30 10.42 -21.65
C VAL A 24 7.43 9.72 -20.30
N VAL A 25 6.59 10.14 -19.36
CA VAL A 25 6.51 9.58 -18.02
C VAL A 25 5.59 8.36 -18.05
N ILE A 26 6.15 7.21 -17.71
CA ILE A 26 5.44 5.94 -17.59
C ILE A 26 4.89 5.79 -16.16
N ASP A 27 5.79 5.93 -15.17
CA ASP A 27 5.47 5.87 -13.75
C ASP A 27 5.85 7.16 -13.02
N GLY A 28 5.11 7.47 -11.95
CA GLY A 28 5.43 8.61 -11.08
C GLY A 28 4.81 9.94 -11.50
N SER A 29 3.63 9.92 -12.12
CA SER A 29 2.87 11.12 -12.49
C SER A 29 2.68 12.10 -11.30
N SER A 30 2.42 11.60 -10.09
CA SER A 30 2.31 12.43 -8.89
C SER A 30 3.60 13.18 -8.55
N ARG A 31 4.77 12.55 -8.77
CA ARG A 31 6.07 13.19 -8.52
C ARG A 31 6.35 14.28 -9.55
N LEU A 32 5.99 14.03 -10.82
CA LEU A 32 6.07 15.05 -11.87
C LEU A 32 5.15 16.24 -11.55
N ALA A 33 3.91 15.96 -11.13
CA ALA A 33 2.95 17.00 -10.77
C ALA A 33 3.45 17.84 -9.58
N ALA A 34 3.96 17.20 -8.52
CA ALA A 34 4.54 17.90 -7.37
C ALA A 34 5.78 18.72 -7.75
N ALA A 35 6.63 18.23 -8.66
CA ALA A 35 7.78 18.98 -9.15
C ALA A 35 7.38 20.21 -9.96
N ARG A 36 6.32 20.10 -10.77
CA ARG A 36 5.72 21.23 -11.50
C ARG A 36 5.15 22.27 -10.53
N GLU A 37 4.43 21.83 -9.50
CA GLU A 37 3.89 22.72 -8.46
C GLU A 37 5.01 23.40 -7.66
N ALA A 38 6.08 22.67 -7.35
CA ALA A 38 7.28 23.21 -6.70
C ALA A 38 8.18 24.03 -7.63
N GLN A 39 7.78 24.23 -8.90
CA GLN A 39 8.52 25.01 -9.92
C GLN A 39 9.97 24.57 -10.10
N LEU A 40 10.24 23.27 -9.95
CA LEU A 40 11.58 22.72 -10.17
C LEU A 40 11.90 22.73 -11.66
N THR A 41 12.93 23.49 -12.04
CA THR A 41 13.42 23.56 -13.43
C THR A 41 14.03 22.24 -13.90
N THR A 42 14.56 21.44 -12.98
CA THR A 42 15.24 20.18 -13.30
C THR A 42 14.83 19.09 -12.32
N ILE A 43 14.56 17.91 -12.87
CA ILE A 43 14.26 16.70 -12.10
C ILE A 43 15.13 15.55 -12.58
N LYS A 44 15.54 14.69 -11.66
CA LYS A 44 16.25 13.46 -12.00
C LYS A 44 15.24 12.42 -12.46
N ILE A 45 15.44 11.90 -13.66
CA ILE A 45 14.63 10.83 -14.25
C ILE A 45 15.51 9.63 -14.58
N MET A 46 14.90 8.45 -14.58
CA MET A 46 15.50 7.23 -15.12
C MET A 46 14.80 6.92 -16.44
N VAL A 47 15.57 6.78 -17.52
CA VAL A 47 15.03 6.50 -18.85
C VAL A 47 15.23 5.02 -19.14
N SER A 48 14.11 4.34 -19.35
CA SER A 48 14.00 2.92 -19.71
C SER A 48 13.08 2.84 -20.91
N ASP A 49 13.59 2.31 -22.02
CA ASP A 49 12.84 2.11 -23.27
C ASP A 49 12.33 0.67 -23.42
N ASP A 50 12.73 -0.22 -22.52
CA ASP A 50 12.28 -1.61 -22.38
C ASP A 50 10.93 -1.74 -21.65
N GLN A 51 10.47 -0.67 -21.01
CA GLN A 51 9.25 -0.66 -20.20
C GLN A 51 8.06 -0.10 -21.00
N GLY A 52 7.04 -0.94 -21.23
CA GLY A 52 5.84 -0.53 -21.98
C GLY A 52 5.99 -0.63 -23.49
N THR A 53 6.61 -1.71 -23.97
CA THR A 53 6.80 -2.01 -25.40
C THR A 53 5.46 -2.13 -26.13
N THR A 54 4.43 -2.57 -25.40
CA THR A 54 3.05 -2.65 -25.91
C THR A 54 2.11 -1.80 -25.07
N SER A 55 1.05 -1.27 -25.69
CA SER A 55 -0.01 -0.52 -25.01
C SER A 55 -0.64 -1.31 -23.85
N GLU A 56 -0.82 -2.62 -24.02
CA GLU A 56 -1.35 -3.54 -23.01
C GLU A 56 -0.40 -3.71 -21.82
N GLU A 57 0.91 -3.82 -22.07
CA GLU A 57 1.93 -3.94 -21.02
C GLU A 57 2.02 -2.66 -20.18
N LEU A 58 1.91 -1.50 -20.84
CA LEU A 58 1.85 -0.20 -20.18
C LEU A 58 0.62 -0.09 -19.28
N LEU A 59 -0.53 -0.58 -19.76
CA LEU A 59 -1.75 -0.61 -18.97
C LEU A 59 -1.63 -1.60 -17.80
N GLU A 60 -1.06 -2.78 -18.03
CA GLU A 60 -0.82 -3.79 -16.99
C GLU A 60 0.06 -3.21 -15.88
N SER A 61 1.22 -2.65 -16.24
CA SER A 61 2.16 -2.10 -15.27
C SER A 61 1.52 -1.00 -14.42
N ALA A 62 0.77 -0.08 -15.05
CA ALA A 62 0.05 0.98 -14.36
C ALA A 62 -1.02 0.43 -13.39
N LEU A 63 -1.80 -0.58 -13.81
CA LEU A 63 -2.82 -1.19 -12.95
C LEU A 63 -2.20 -1.96 -11.78
N VAL A 64 -1.14 -2.72 -12.02
CA VAL A 64 -0.41 -3.47 -10.98
C VAL A 64 0.22 -2.51 -9.97
N ALA A 65 0.88 -1.44 -10.44
CA ALA A 65 1.45 -0.41 -9.59
C ALA A 65 0.39 0.24 -8.70
N ASN A 66 -0.80 0.51 -9.25
CA ASN A 66 -1.92 1.02 -8.47
C ASN A 66 -2.38 0.02 -7.42
N ILE A 67 -2.62 -1.26 -7.76
CA ILE A 67 -3.07 -2.28 -6.79
C ILE A 67 -2.09 -2.47 -5.62
N HIS A 68 -0.79 -2.26 -5.84
CA HIS A 68 0.20 -2.32 -4.76
C HIS A 68 0.16 -1.12 -3.81
N ARG A 69 -0.59 -0.05 -4.14
CA ARG A 69 -0.82 1.07 -3.22
C ARG A 69 -1.85 0.67 -2.17
N GLN A 70 -1.59 1.03 -0.91
CA GLN A 70 -2.49 0.76 0.21
C GLN A 70 -3.71 1.71 0.29
N ASP A 71 -3.91 2.56 -0.73
CA ASP A 71 -4.90 3.64 -0.71
C ASP A 71 -6.11 3.40 -1.64
N LEU A 72 -6.23 2.25 -2.31
CA LEU A 72 -7.41 1.98 -3.14
C LEU A 72 -8.60 1.49 -2.31
N GLU A 73 -9.76 2.04 -2.61
CA GLU A 73 -11.04 1.51 -2.14
C GLU A 73 -11.28 0.13 -2.76
N GLU A 74 -11.92 -0.78 -2.03
CA GLU A 74 -12.03 -2.19 -2.42
C GLU A 74 -12.78 -2.39 -3.74
N LEU A 75 -13.71 -1.49 -4.08
CA LEU A 75 -14.44 -1.52 -5.36
C LEU A 75 -13.56 -1.10 -6.54
N ASP A 76 -12.65 -0.15 -6.34
CA ASP A 76 -11.73 0.28 -7.39
C ASP A 76 -10.62 -0.76 -7.59
N GLU A 77 -10.16 -1.43 -6.51
CA GLU A 77 -9.32 -2.62 -6.61
C GLU A 77 -10.01 -3.70 -7.46
N ALA A 78 -11.29 -3.97 -7.21
CA ALA A 78 -12.05 -4.97 -7.94
C ALA A 78 -12.18 -4.64 -9.44
N ARG A 79 -12.42 -3.36 -9.79
CA ARG A 79 -12.44 -2.89 -11.18
C ARG A 79 -11.08 -3.02 -11.86
N ALA A 80 -9.99 -2.70 -11.16
CA ALA A 80 -8.63 -2.88 -11.67
C ALA A 80 -8.33 -4.36 -11.94
N LEU A 81 -8.72 -5.25 -11.02
CA LEU A 81 -8.57 -6.70 -11.17
C LEU A 81 -9.39 -7.24 -12.35
N GLN A 82 -10.59 -6.73 -12.60
CA GLN A 82 -11.40 -7.12 -13.75
C GLN A 82 -10.68 -6.80 -15.08
N ARG A 83 -10.05 -5.63 -15.18
CA ARG A 83 -9.27 -5.23 -16.36
C ARG A 83 -8.03 -6.12 -16.53
N LEU A 84 -7.31 -6.40 -15.45
CA LEU A 84 -6.16 -7.31 -15.48
C LEU A 84 -6.55 -8.74 -15.83
N LEU A 85 -7.74 -9.19 -15.43
CA LEU A 85 -8.24 -10.51 -15.79
C LEU A 85 -8.46 -10.66 -17.30
N ALA A 86 -8.85 -9.59 -18.00
CA ALA A 86 -8.97 -9.59 -19.45
C ALA A 86 -7.60 -9.77 -20.15
N ILE A 87 -6.52 -9.30 -19.52
CA ILE A 87 -5.15 -9.41 -20.04
C ILE A 87 -4.57 -10.81 -19.74
N HIS A 88 -4.68 -11.29 -18.50
CA HIS A 88 -4.07 -12.56 -18.07
C HIS A 88 -4.94 -13.81 -18.33
N GLY A 89 -6.22 -13.63 -18.66
CA GLY A 89 -7.19 -14.69 -18.99
C GLY A 89 -7.66 -15.56 -17.81
N SER A 90 -6.87 -15.70 -16.74
CA SER A 90 -7.23 -16.53 -15.57
C SER A 90 -6.90 -15.88 -14.24
N GLN A 91 -7.75 -16.13 -13.24
CA GLN A 91 -7.54 -15.64 -11.88
C GLN A 91 -6.28 -16.21 -11.24
N THR A 92 -5.91 -17.45 -11.57
CA THR A 92 -4.69 -18.11 -11.06
C THR A 92 -3.43 -17.45 -11.59
N ALA A 93 -3.38 -17.10 -12.88
CA ALA A 93 -2.24 -16.38 -13.46
C ALA A 93 -2.10 -14.98 -12.86
N LEU A 94 -3.23 -14.25 -12.74
CA LEU A 94 -3.28 -12.93 -12.12
C LEU A 94 -2.82 -12.97 -10.64
N ALA A 95 -3.29 -13.94 -9.87
CA ALA A 95 -2.90 -14.10 -8.48
C ALA A 95 -1.38 -14.32 -8.32
N LYS A 96 -0.77 -15.14 -9.19
CA LYS A 96 0.69 -15.34 -9.23
C LYS A 96 1.43 -14.03 -9.54
N ARG A 97 0.94 -13.27 -10.52
CA ARG A 97 1.53 -11.98 -10.93
C ARG A 97 1.52 -10.95 -9.80
N LEU A 98 0.41 -10.88 -9.06
CA LEU A 98 0.20 -9.97 -7.92
C LEU A 98 0.78 -10.49 -6.59
N GLN A 99 1.33 -11.71 -6.57
CA GLN A 99 1.79 -12.38 -5.35
C GLN A 99 0.69 -12.45 -4.26
N ARG A 100 -0.55 -12.69 -4.69
CA ARG A 100 -1.74 -12.86 -3.83
C ARG A 100 -2.34 -14.25 -4.00
N SER A 101 -3.27 -14.63 -3.12
CA SER A 101 -4.02 -15.87 -3.27
C SER A 101 -5.11 -15.73 -4.32
N GLN A 102 -5.44 -16.82 -5.03
CA GLN A 102 -6.56 -16.82 -5.97
C GLN A 102 -7.89 -16.51 -5.26
N GLY A 103 -8.06 -16.98 -4.01
CA GLY A 103 -9.22 -16.64 -3.19
C GLY A 103 -9.38 -15.14 -2.92
N TRP A 104 -8.27 -14.42 -2.72
CA TRP A 104 -8.29 -12.95 -2.57
C TRP A 104 -8.77 -12.26 -3.84
N VAL A 105 -8.27 -12.69 -5.02
CA VAL A 105 -8.72 -12.16 -6.32
C VAL A 105 -10.22 -12.41 -6.53
N SER A 106 -10.68 -13.63 -6.23
CA SER A 106 -12.10 -14.01 -6.35
C SER A 106 -13.00 -13.16 -5.43
N GLN A 107 -12.60 -12.96 -4.17
CA GLN A 107 -13.34 -12.16 -3.20
C GLN A 107 -13.49 -10.71 -3.65
N ARG A 108 -12.42 -10.11 -4.18
CA ARG A 108 -12.47 -8.74 -4.72
C ARG A 108 -13.38 -8.64 -5.93
N LEU A 109 -13.26 -9.56 -6.89
CA LEU A 109 -14.13 -9.59 -8.07
C LEU A 109 -15.61 -9.79 -7.71
N ALA A 110 -15.91 -10.56 -6.66
CA ALA A 110 -17.27 -10.75 -6.16
C ALA A 110 -17.93 -9.43 -5.71
N LEU A 111 -17.15 -8.42 -5.30
CA LEU A 111 -17.68 -7.11 -4.92
C LEU A 111 -18.40 -6.40 -6.06
N LEU A 112 -17.98 -6.63 -7.32
CA LEU A 112 -18.64 -6.03 -8.49
C LEU A 112 -20.02 -6.61 -8.77
N ASN A 113 -20.27 -7.83 -8.29
CA ASN A 113 -21.54 -8.53 -8.47
C ASN A 113 -22.52 -8.29 -7.30
N LEU A 114 -22.08 -7.58 -6.25
CA LEU A 114 -22.97 -7.17 -5.17
C LEU A 114 -23.93 -6.09 -5.68
N THR A 115 -25.22 -6.23 -5.35
CA THR A 115 -26.27 -5.26 -5.66
C THR A 115 -25.81 -3.84 -5.26
N PRO A 116 -25.98 -2.83 -6.13
CA PRO A 116 -25.48 -1.46 -5.88
C PRO A 116 -26.03 -0.82 -4.61
N ASP A 117 -27.13 -1.34 -4.06
CA ASP A 117 -27.64 -0.87 -2.77
C ASP A 117 -26.76 -1.20 -1.57
N LEU A 118 -25.90 -2.21 -1.69
CA LEU A 118 -24.97 -2.62 -0.65
C LEU A 118 -23.58 -1.98 -0.80
N TRP A 119 -23.39 -1.13 -1.81
CA TRP A 119 -22.12 -0.43 -1.97
C TRP A 119 -21.93 0.58 -0.84
N PRO A 120 -20.69 0.71 -0.32
CA PRO A 120 -20.39 1.70 0.72
C PRO A 120 -20.79 3.10 0.25
N ALA A 121 -21.22 3.94 1.19
CA ALA A 121 -21.73 5.28 0.91
C ALA A 121 -20.72 6.18 0.15
N SER A 122 -19.42 5.85 0.19
CA SER A 122 -18.35 6.53 -0.55
C SER A 122 -18.54 6.44 -2.08
N VAL A 123 -19.06 5.33 -2.59
CA VAL A 123 -19.30 5.15 -4.04
C VAL A 123 -20.62 5.79 -4.49
N ARG A 124 -21.59 5.92 -3.57
CA ARG A 124 -22.88 6.56 -3.85
C ARG A 124 -22.76 8.08 -4.01
N ASN A 125 -21.72 8.69 -3.43
CA ASN A 125 -21.44 10.13 -3.50
C ASN A 125 -20.05 10.39 -4.12
N PRO A 126 -19.95 10.47 -5.47
CA PRO A 126 -18.68 10.57 -6.19
C PRO A 126 -17.83 11.81 -5.84
N SER A 127 -18.42 12.82 -5.19
CA SER A 127 -17.73 14.01 -4.69
C SER A 127 -16.82 13.75 -3.48
N THR A 128 -16.89 12.57 -2.84
CA THR A 128 -16.02 12.20 -1.71
C THR A 128 -14.74 11.50 -2.19
N CYS A 129 -14.77 10.88 -3.37
CA CYS A 129 -13.67 10.10 -3.96
C CYS A 129 -12.50 10.99 -4.39
N CYS A 130 -12.77 12.27 -4.65
CA CYS A 130 -11.78 13.28 -5.02
C CYS A 130 -11.60 14.35 -3.94
N ALA A 131 -11.68 13.98 -2.65
CA ALA A 131 -10.90 14.73 -1.69
C ALA A 131 -9.42 14.42 -2.01
N PRO A 132 -8.57 15.42 -2.32
CA PRO A 132 -7.13 15.19 -2.27
C PRO A 132 -6.85 14.55 -0.91
N SER A 133 -5.90 13.63 -0.83
CA SER A 133 -5.36 13.08 0.41
C SER A 133 -5.05 14.21 1.42
N ALA A 134 -6.08 14.68 2.12
CA ALA A 134 -6.08 15.83 2.99
C ALA A 134 -5.76 15.33 4.39
N THR A 135 -4.70 14.54 4.48
CA THR A 135 -4.01 14.18 5.71
C THR A 135 -2.49 14.14 5.53
N ASN A 136 -1.94 15.10 4.78
CA ASN A 136 -0.90 15.97 5.38
C ASN A 136 -1.57 17.16 6.09
N ARG A 137 -2.68 16.92 6.79
CA ARG A 137 -3.08 17.73 7.92
C ARG A 137 -2.22 17.28 9.06
N LEU A 138 -1.08 17.96 9.20
CA LEU A 138 -0.38 18.21 10.44
C LEU A 138 -1.16 17.64 11.65
N ARG A 139 -0.82 16.43 12.10
CA ARG A 139 -1.29 15.93 13.40
C ARG A 139 -0.52 16.65 14.51
N ASN A 140 -0.46 17.98 14.45
CA ASN A 140 -0.26 18.82 15.62
C ASN A 140 -1.61 18.97 16.32
N ARG A 141 -2.13 17.84 16.84
CA ARG A 141 -2.89 17.93 18.07
C ARG A 141 -1.87 18.27 19.15
N ARG A 142 -1.64 19.59 19.34
CA ARG A 142 -1.11 20.10 20.61
C ARG A 142 -1.93 19.41 21.70
N ARG A 143 -1.39 18.37 22.33
CA ARG A 143 -1.92 17.92 23.62
C ARG A 143 -1.71 19.13 24.53
N PRO A 144 -2.75 19.78 25.06
CA PRO A 144 -2.52 20.66 26.18
C PRO A 144 -1.94 19.75 27.28
N LEU A 145 -0.72 20.04 27.72
CA LEU A 145 -0.18 19.54 28.98
C LEU A 145 -1.14 20.04 30.06
N LYS A 146 -2.18 19.25 30.38
CA LYS A 146 -2.96 19.45 31.59
C LYS A 146 -2.08 19.04 32.75
N ASN A 147 -1.31 20.00 33.24
CA ASN A 147 -0.82 19.99 34.61
C ASN A 147 -2.03 20.17 35.52
N SER A 148 -2.69 19.07 35.88
CA SER A 148 -3.66 19.03 36.96
C SER A 148 -3.23 17.94 37.93
N ARG A 149 -2.54 18.40 38.98
CA ARG A 149 -2.22 17.74 40.24
C ARG A 149 -3.14 16.54 40.51
N ARG A 150 -2.63 15.33 40.32
CA ARG A 150 -3.26 14.13 40.87
C ARG A 150 -2.61 13.90 42.24
N SER A 151 -3.29 14.38 43.28
CA SER A 151 -3.02 14.04 44.66
C SER A 151 -2.99 12.51 44.79
N GLU A 152 -1.90 11.97 45.32
CA GLU A 152 -1.81 10.56 45.71
C GLU A 152 -2.90 10.26 46.76
N PRO A 153 -3.76 9.25 46.56
CA PRO A 153 -4.58 8.76 47.66
C PRO A 153 -3.71 7.89 48.58
N ALA A 154 -3.69 8.26 49.86
CA ALA A 154 -2.97 7.60 50.93
C ALA A 154 -3.25 6.08 51.01
N ARG A 155 -2.18 5.28 51.18
CA ARG A 155 -2.26 3.85 51.49
C ARG A 155 -2.99 3.63 52.82
N LYS A 156 -4.08 2.86 52.80
CA LYS A 156 -4.63 2.22 54.02
C LYS A 156 -3.92 0.88 54.25
N PRO A 157 -3.46 0.57 55.47
CA PRO A 157 -2.97 -0.76 55.77
C PRO A 157 -4.19 -1.69 55.96
N ARG A 158 -4.13 -2.90 55.39
CA ARG A 158 -5.02 -3.98 55.81
C ARG A 158 -4.20 -5.16 56.30
N SER A 159 -4.45 -5.44 57.56
CA SER A 159 -4.05 -6.55 58.41
C SER A 159 -4.26 -7.92 57.76
N GLY A 160 -3.41 -8.86 58.13
CA GLY A 160 -3.29 -10.16 57.49
C GLY A 160 -4.41 -11.17 57.76
N SER A 161 -4.29 -12.30 57.06
CA SER A 161 -4.83 -13.59 57.45
C SER A 161 -3.91 -14.66 56.88
N ALA A 162 -3.58 -15.64 57.72
CA ALA A 162 -2.63 -16.73 57.48
C ALA A 162 -3.20 -17.86 56.59
N VAL A 163 -2.41 -18.93 56.48
CA VAL A 163 -2.72 -20.31 56.05
C VAL A 163 -2.41 -20.59 54.56
N THR A 164 -1.70 -21.63 54.11
CA THR A 164 -0.83 -22.67 54.70
C THR A 164 -0.06 -23.28 53.51
N GLY A 165 1.18 -23.73 53.75
CA GLY A 165 2.08 -24.20 52.71
C GLY A 165 1.69 -25.51 52.01
N SER A 166 2.22 -25.68 50.79
CA SER A 166 2.52 -27.00 50.24
C SER A 166 3.88 -26.96 49.54
N ARG A 167 4.59 -28.09 49.65
CA ARG A 167 6.03 -28.22 49.53
C ARG A 167 6.52 -28.28 48.08
N ARG A 168 7.73 -27.73 47.92
CA ARG A 168 8.76 -27.90 46.87
C ARG A 168 8.65 -29.15 45.99
N THR A 169 9.03 -28.99 44.73
CA THR A 169 10.15 -29.75 44.14
C THR A 169 10.94 -28.87 43.17
N ARG A 170 12.25 -28.76 43.40
CA ARG A 170 13.22 -28.08 42.53
C ARG A 170 13.56 -29.04 41.38
N VAL A 171 13.36 -28.62 40.14
CA VAL A 171 13.93 -29.30 38.97
C VAL A 171 15.37 -28.81 38.81
N PRO A 172 16.39 -29.70 38.74
CA PRO A 172 17.78 -29.28 38.60
C PRO A 172 18.09 -28.83 37.16
N LEU A 173 18.85 -27.72 37.04
CA LEU A 173 19.46 -27.26 35.79
C LEU A 173 20.43 -28.32 35.26
N GLN A 174 20.16 -28.88 34.08
CA GLN A 174 21.17 -29.63 33.35
C GLN A 174 22.16 -28.68 32.68
N ARG A 175 23.44 -28.99 32.91
CA ARG A 175 24.62 -28.25 32.44
C ARG A 175 24.72 -28.36 30.92
N ARG A 176 24.75 -27.21 30.23
CA ARG A 176 25.13 -27.13 28.82
C ARG A 176 26.59 -27.55 28.68
N THR A 177 26.81 -28.71 28.07
CA THR A 177 28.14 -29.18 27.68
C THR A 177 28.64 -28.39 26.47
N HIS A 178 29.97 -28.34 26.39
CA HIS A 178 30.82 -27.53 25.54
C HIS A 178 30.56 -27.61 24.03
N LEU A 179 30.64 -26.46 23.37
CA LEU A 179 31.03 -26.31 21.97
C LEU A 179 32.54 -26.61 21.84
N PRO A 180 32.98 -27.45 20.89
CA PRO A 180 34.34 -27.39 20.39
C PRO A 180 34.45 -26.37 19.25
N SER A 181 35.58 -25.69 19.28
CA SER A 181 36.07 -24.63 18.42
C SER A 181 36.45 -25.08 17.01
N ILE A 182 36.19 -24.16 16.08
CA ILE A 182 36.81 -23.89 14.77
C ILE A 182 38.19 -24.55 14.56
N THR A 183 38.41 -25.13 13.38
CA THR A 183 39.71 -25.07 12.66
C THR A 183 39.48 -25.21 11.14
N ALA A 184 40.09 -24.24 10.42
CA ALA A 184 40.48 -24.16 9.00
C ALA A 184 39.48 -24.54 7.89
#